data_AF-A0A2I0WFR5-F1
#
_entry.id   AF-A0A2I0WFR5-F1
#
_cell.length_a   1.000
_cell.length_b   1.000
_cell.length_c   1.000
_cell.angle_alpha   90.00
_cell.angle_beta   90.00
_cell.angle_gamma   90.00
#
_symmetry.space_group_name_H-M   'P 1'
#
loop_
_entity.id
_entity.type
_entity.pdbx_description
1 polymer ?
#
loop_
_entity_poly.entity_id
_entity_poly.type
_entity_poly.pdbx_seq_one_letter_code
_entity_poly.pdbx_strand_id
1 'polypeptide(L)' 'MVGFGALWGTRVLQIVRRNDSPGLLWKKIKLTTTRKNNAKKRLRRVWQNEAVLRACAEEPAPNTSSGTTSSLKSSGQ' A
#
# COMPACT_ATOMS: atom_id res chain seq x y z
N MET A 1 -18.30 -32.44 -59.05
CA MET A 1 -18.42 -31.07 -58.50
C MET A 1 -18.18 -31.14 -57.00
N VAL A 2 -16.98 -30.76 -56.58
CA VAL A 2 -16.58 -30.59 -55.17
C VAL A 2 -17.37 -29.41 -54.60
N GLY A 3 -17.98 -29.50 -53.41
CA GLY A 3 -18.34 -28.26 -52.71
C GLY A 3 -19.43 -28.23 -51.64
N PHE A 4 -20.27 -29.25 -51.43
CA PHE A 4 -21.34 -29.14 -50.41
C PHE A 4 -20.89 -29.35 -48.95
N GLY A 5 -19.68 -29.87 -48.72
CA GLY A 5 -19.10 -30.07 -47.38
C GLY A 5 -18.10 -29.00 -46.94
N ALA A 6 -17.61 -28.15 -47.86
CA ALA A 6 -16.56 -27.17 -47.57
C ALA A 6 -17.04 -25.95 -46.77
N LEU A 7 -18.35 -25.71 -46.73
CA LEU A 7 -18.96 -24.56 -46.06
C LEU A 7 -19.38 -24.84 -44.60
N TRP A 8 -19.39 -26.10 -44.16
CA TRP A 8 -19.76 -26.48 -42.79
C TRP A 8 -18.54 -26.69 -41.87
N GLY A 9 -17.37 -26.99 -42.42
CA GLY A 9 -16.13 -27.16 -41.64
C GLY A 9 -15.43 -25.84 -41.24
N THR A 10 -15.71 -24.73 -41.93
CA THR A 10 -15.00 -23.45 -41.73
C THR A 10 -15.59 -22.60 -40.60
N ARG A 11 -16.84 -22.86 -40.17
CA ARG A 11 -17.46 -22.15 -39.04
C ARG A 11 -17.06 -22.69 -37.67
N VAL A 12 -16.65 -23.96 -37.57
CA VAL A 12 -16.26 -24.56 -36.28
C VAL A 12 -14.99 -23.90 -35.73
N LEU A 13 -14.04 -23.53 -36.59
CA LEU A 13 -12.84 -22.76 -36.21
C LEU A 13 -13.12 -21.27 -35.93
N GLN A 14 -14.22 -20.71 -36.45
CA GLN A 14 -14.66 -19.35 -36.13
C GLN A 14 -15.36 -19.28 -34.76
N ILE A 15 -15.93 -20.41 -34.31
CA ILE A 15 -16.64 -20.59 -33.03
C ILE A 15 -15.68 -20.98 -31.88
N VAL A 16 -14.44 -21.38 -32.15
CA VAL A 16 -13.38 -21.37 -31.14
C VAL A 16 -13.01 -19.91 -30.89
N ARG A 17 -13.84 -19.25 -30.07
CA ARG A 17 -13.71 -17.88 -29.56
C ARG A 17 -12.35 -17.28 -29.89
N ARG A 18 -12.31 -16.41 -30.90
CA ARG A 18 -11.32 -15.33 -30.85
C ARG A 18 -11.54 -14.67 -29.49
N ASN A 19 -10.59 -14.87 -28.61
CA ASN A 19 -10.52 -14.04 -27.42
C ASN A 19 -10.29 -12.63 -27.97
N ASP A 20 -11.35 -11.81 -28.05
CA ASP A 20 -11.31 -10.44 -28.60
C ASP A 20 -10.46 -9.48 -27.74
N SER A 21 -9.58 -10.03 -26.90
CA SER A 21 -8.47 -9.36 -26.24
C SER A 21 -7.14 -10.05 -26.61
N PRO A 22 -6.63 -9.86 -27.84
CA PRO A 22 -5.34 -10.40 -28.28
C PRO A 22 -4.16 -9.59 -27.71
N GLY A 23 -4.08 -9.44 -26.38
CA GLY A 23 -3.05 -8.64 -25.72
C GLY A 23 -2.66 -9.13 -24.33
N LEU A 24 -1.57 -8.57 -23.79
CA LEU A 24 -1.11 -8.83 -22.42
C LEU A 24 -2.20 -8.40 -21.43
N LEU A 25 -2.75 -9.35 -20.68
CA LEU A 25 -3.82 -9.09 -19.72
C LEU A 25 -3.27 -8.37 -18.48
N TRP A 26 -3.43 -7.05 -18.42
CA TRP A 26 -3.15 -6.26 -17.24
C TRP A 26 -4.21 -6.52 -16.17
N LYS A 27 -3.95 -7.49 -15.30
CA LYS A 27 -4.89 -7.90 -14.26
C LYS A 27 -5.07 -6.78 -13.24
N LYS A 28 -6.27 -6.21 -13.19
CA LYS A 28 -6.66 -5.25 -12.14
C LYS A 28 -6.85 -6.00 -10.82
N ILE A 29 -5.88 -5.89 -9.92
CA ILE A 29 -5.95 -6.51 -8.59
C ILE A 29 -6.93 -5.72 -7.72
N LYS A 30 -7.87 -6.42 -7.08
CA LYS A 30 -8.81 -5.80 -6.15
C LYS A 30 -8.09 -5.32 -4.88
N LEU A 31 -8.64 -4.28 -4.26
CA LEU A 31 -8.15 -3.79 -2.98
C LEU A 31 -8.59 -4.73 -1.85
N THR A 32 -7.80 -5.77 -1.60
CA THR A 32 -8.05 -6.75 -0.53
C THR A 32 -7.83 -6.16 0.86
N THR A 33 -8.39 -6.79 1.89
CA THR A 33 -8.27 -6.38 3.31
C THR A 33 -6.81 -6.23 3.74
N THR A 34 -5.94 -7.18 3.41
CA THR A 34 -4.50 -7.12 3.72
C THR A 34 -3.84 -5.89 3.09
N ARG A 35 -4.19 -5.56 1.84
CA ARG A 35 -3.66 -4.38 1.14
C ARG A 35 -4.17 -3.08 1.78
N LYS A 36 -5.44 -3.03 2.20
CA LYS A 36 -5.99 -1.90 2.98
C LYS A 36 -5.24 -1.71 4.29
N ASN A 37 -4.93 -2.80 5.00
CA ASN A 37 -4.19 -2.72 6.26
C ASN A 37 -2.75 -2.22 6.06
N ASN A 38 -2.09 -2.60 4.96
CA ASN A 38 -0.78 -2.03 4.62
C ASN A 38 -0.87 -0.52 4.32
N ALA A 39 -1.89 -0.08 3.58
CA ALA A 39 -2.13 1.34 3.34
C ALA A 39 -2.34 2.11 4.65
N LYS A 40 -3.17 1.59 5.58
CA LYS A 40 -3.34 2.17 6.93
C LYS A 40 -2.04 2.26 7.72
N LYS A 41 -1.13 1.27 7.60
CA LYS A 41 0.19 1.31 8.24
C LYS A 41 1.07 2.41 7.64
N ARG A 42 1.07 2.57 6.31
CA ARG A 42 1.82 3.65 5.63
C ARG A 42 1.32 5.03 6.04
N LEU A 43 0.00 5.23 6.06
CA LEU A 43 -0.60 6.50 6.47
C LEU A 43 -0.21 6.87 7.91
N ARG A 44 -0.30 5.92 8.85
CA ARG A 44 0.11 6.16 10.24
C ARG A 44 1.58 6.55 10.37
N ARG A 45 2.48 5.94 9.59
CA ARG A 45 3.90 6.30 9.58
C ARG A 45 4.10 7.74 9.08
N VAL A 46 3.41 8.12 8.01
CA VAL A 46 3.48 9.49 7.48
C VAL A 46 2.97 10.48 8.53
N TRP A 47 1.84 10.21 9.19
CA TRP A 47 1.33 11.08 10.24
C TRP A 47 2.26 11.21 11.44
N GLN A 48 2.93 10.12 11.85
CA GLN A 48 3.95 10.20 12.90
C GLN A 48 5.13 11.07 12.47
N ASN A 49 5.61 10.90 11.24
CA ASN A 49 6.70 11.73 10.71
C ASN A 49 6.30 13.21 10.64
N GLU A 50 5.10 13.50 10.14
CA GLU A 50 4.56 14.86 10.08
C GLU A 50 4.39 15.47 11.47
N ALA A 51 3.93 14.70 12.46
CA ALA A 51 3.80 15.16 13.84
C ALA A 51 5.16 15.51 14.45
N VAL A 52 6.19 14.69 14.22
CA VAL A 52 7.56 14.97 14.68
C VAL A 52 8.12 16.21 14.01
N LEU A 53 7.99 16.33 12.68
CA LEU A 53 8.48 17.50 11.95
C LEU A 53 7.78 18.79 12.38
N ARG A 54 6.47 18.75 12.64
CA ARG A 54 5.72 19.89 13.18
C ARG A 54 6.18 20.26 14.59
N ALA A 55 6.37 19.26 15.47
CA ALA A 55 6.88 19.50 16.81
C ALA A 55 8.30 20.09 16.82
N CYS A 56 9.15 19.73 15.84
CA CYS A 56 10.47 20.33 15.69
C CYS A 56 10.47 21.72 15.04
N ALA A 57 9.39 22.09 14.33
CA ALA A 57 9.24 23.41 13.71
C ALA A 57 8.67 24.44 14.70
N GLU A 58 7.97 24.00 15.74
CA GLU A 58 7.57 24.83 16.87
C GLU A 58 8.78 25.07 17.78
N GLU A 59 9.04 26.33 18.16
CA GLU A 59 10.15 26.65 19.07
C GLU A 59 9.94 25.88 20.39
N PRO A 60 10.98 25.19 20.92
CA PRO A 60 10.86 24.53 22.20
C PRO A 60 10.53 25.60 23.25
N ALA A 61 9.45 25.38 24.00
CA ALA A 61 9.04 26.27 25.08
C ALA A 61 10.26 26.62 25.98
N PRO A 62 10.45 27.90 26.37
CA PRO A 62 11.58 28.29 27.19
C PRO A 62 11.56 27.49 28.50
N ASN A 63 12.70 26.88 28.82
CA ASN A 63 12.91 26.05 29.99
C ASN A 63 12.47 26.79 31.28
N THR A 64 11.38 26.37 31.92
CA THR A 64 11.12 26.75 33.31
C THR A 64 11.96 25.85 34.21
N SER A 65 13.24 26.19 34.35
CA SER A 65 14.08 25.71 35.43
C SER A 65 13.67 26.39 36.75
N SER A 66 12.87 25.72 37.56
CA SER A 66 12.75 26.02 38.99
C SER A 66 12.81 24.70 39.76
N GLY A 67 13.97 24.44 40.35
CA GLY A 67 14.31 23.16 40.95
C GLY A 67 13.64 22.88 42.28
N THR A 68 13.73 21.60 42.67
CA THR A 68 13.87 21.20 44.08
C THR A 68 14.88 20.06 44.15
N THR A 69 15.92 20.34 44.91
CA THR A 69 17.05 19.52 45.36
C THR A 69 16.68 18.23 46.11
N SER A 70 17.65 17.30 46.15
CA SER A 70 17.89 16.18 47.10
C SER A 70 17.59 14.78 46.54
N SER A 71 18.44 13.75 46.68
CA SER A 71 19.81 13.63 47.21
C SER A 71 20.39 12.32 46.65
N LEU A 72 21.57 12.38 46.03
CA LEU A 72 22.44 11.22 45.94
C LEU A 72 22.88 10.87 47.37
N LYS A 73 22.63 9.64 47.82
CA LYS A 73 23.49 9.01 48.82
C LYS A 73 23.70 7.54 48.46
N SER A 74 24.63 7.35 47.54
CA SER A 74 25.47 6.15 47.46
C SER A 74 26.70 6.43 48.34
N SER A 75 26.94 5.59 49.35
CA SER A 75 28.26 5.21 49.84
C SER A 75 28.12 4.42 51.14
N GLY A 76 28.78 3.26 51.16
CA GLY A 76 28.71 2.27 52.23
C GLY A 76 29.39 2.68 53.53
N GLN A 77 28.89 2.06 54.59
CA GLN A 77 29.65 1.37 55.63
C GLN A 77 28.86 0.11 56.00
#